data_AF-A0A0C3DDE0-F1
#
_entry.id   AF-A0A0C3DDE0-F1
#
_cell.length_a   1.000
_cell.length_b   1.000
_cell.length_c   1.000
_cell.angle_alpha   90.00
_cell.angle_beta   90.00
_cell.angle_gamma   90.00
#
_symmetry.space_group_name_H-M   'P 1'
#
loop_
_entity.id
_entity.type
_entity.pdbx_description
1 polymer ?
#
loop_
_entity_poly.entity_id
_entity_poly.type
_entity_poly.pdbx_seq_one_letter_code
_entity_poly.pdbx_strand_id
1 'polypeptide(L)'
;MRHYPLGSNRSCEENLANAQELIRGATFVRDGVESNGTTRNMASPALAGLVLEFFYTGPSALASLFPEVFAQEVPRSVVCLAATAVSTTAIDEYTITGVRQDRPFEYNTYSKVYMQFVGMQAKIDANSKHAMLTQKLRIHWATTGHVSSVDGDNMVAGEDDFDVILD
;
A
#
# COMPACT_ATOMS: atom_id res chain seq x y z
N MET A 1 -9.21 -0.53 -10.03
CA MET A 1 -8.47 -0.91 -8.80
C MET A 1 -9.21 -2.10 -8.18
N ARG A 2 -8.55 -3.17 -7.71
CA ARG A 2 -9.26 -4.18 -6.91
C ARG A 2 -9.55 -3.58 -5.55
N HIS A 3 -10.79 -3.22 -5.28
CA HIS A 3 -11.19 -2.71 -3.98
C HIS A 3 -11.22 -3.86 -2.97
N TYR A 4 -10.68 -3.64 -1.77
CA TYR A 4 -10.83 -4.61 -0.69
C TYR A 4 -12.31 -4.88 -0.45
N PRO A 5 -12.70 -6.10 -0.05
CA PRO A 5 -14.08 -6.43 0.19
C PRO A 5 -14.58 -5.88 1.55
N LEU A 6 -14.41 -4.58 1.76
CA LEU A 6 -14.81 -3.82 2.95
C LEU A 6 -15.65 -2.62 2.53
N GLY A 7 -16.54 -2.16 3.40
CA GLY A 7 -17.27 -0.89 3.21
C GLY A 7 -18.77 -0.98 3.47
N SER A 8 -19.47 0.11 3.16
CA SER A 8 -20.91 0.29 3.45
C SER A 8 -21.84 -0.58 2.60
N ASN A 9 -21.35 -1.16 1.51
CA ASN A 9 -22.10 -2.06 0.64
C ASN A 9 -22.13 -3.52 1.13
N ARG A 10 -21.61 -3.78 2.34
CA ARG A 10 -21.54 -5.10 2.96
C ARG A 10 -22.13 -5.08 4.36
N SER A 11 -22.61 -6.23 4.80
CA SER A 11 -23.03 -6.43 6.18
C SER A 11 -21.85 -6.31 7.15
N CYS A 12 -22.16 -6.10 8.43
CA CYS A 12 -21.15 -6.07 9.48
C CYS A 12 -20.42 -7.42 9.57
N GLU A 13 -21.16 -8.52 9.48
CA GLU A 13 -20.63 -9.88 9.51
C GLU A 13 -19.64 -10.14 8.36
N GLU A 14 -19.99 -9.72 7.15
CA GLU A 14 -19.10 -9.84 5.97
C GLU A 14 -17.83 -8.99 6.13
N ASN A 15 -17.96 -7.72 6.54
CA ASN A 15 -16.82 -6.84 6.75
C ASN A 15 -15.87 -7.39 7.81
N LEU A 16 -16.42 -7.89 8.93
CA LEU A 16 -15.63 -8.49 10.00
C LEU A 16 -14.84 -9.70 9.51
N ALA A 17 -15.52 -10.64 8.83
CA ALA A 17 -14.88 -11.84 8.30
C ALA A 17 -13.78 -11.48 7.28
N ASN A 18 -14.08 -10.57 6.36
CA ASN A 18 -13.15 -10.12 5.32
C ASN A 18 -11.93 -9.42 5.92
N ALA A 19 -12.12 -8.51 6.89
CA ALA A 19 -11.02 -7.81 7.54
C ALA A 19 -10.09 -8.78 8.27
N GLN A 20 -10.66 -9.74 9.01
CA GLN A 20 -9.90 -10.76 9.70
C GLN A 20 -9.14 -11.70 8.75
N GLU A 21 -9.74 -12.06 7.61
CA GLU A 21 -9.07 -12.87 6.59
C GLU A 21 -7.89 -12.11 5.94
N LEU A 22 -8.11 -10.84 5.58
CA LEU A 22 -7.09 -9.96 5.01
C LEU A 22 -5.87 -9.87 5.94
N ILE A 23 -6.09 -9.61 7.24
CA ILE A 23 -5.02 -9.51 8.24
C ILE A 23 -4.34 -10.85 8.48
N ARG A 24 -5.10 -11.92 8.76
CA ARG A 24 -4.55 -13.24 9.09
C ARG A 24 -3.66 -13.79 7.98
N GLY A 25 -4.10 -13.62 6.73
CA GLY A 25 -3.37 -14.12 5.57
C GLY A 25 -2.30 -13.15 5.04
N ALA A 26 -2.27 -11.89 5.54
CA ALA A 26 -1.61 -10.76 4.89
C ALA A 26 -1.88 -10.75 3.37
N THR A 27 -3.12 -11.09 2.95
CA THR A 27 -3.47 -11.20 1.54
C THR A 27 -3.62 -9.82 0.91
N PHE A 28 -3.90 -8.80 1.73
CA PHE A 28 -4.04 -7.42 1.29
C PHE A 28 -2.75 -6.82 0.71
N VAL A 29 -1.57 -7.36 1.02
CA VAL A 29 -0.30 -6.90 0.42
C VAL A 29 0.01 -7.56 -0.93
N ARG A 30 -0.84 -8.48 -1.40
CA ARG A 30 -0.62 -9.25 -2.63
C ARG A 30 -1.46 -8.72 -3.78
N ASP A 31 -1.03 -8.99 -5.01
CA ASP A 31 -1.83 -8.75 -6.21
C ASP A 31 -2.05 -10.06 -6.99
N GLY A 32 -2.77 -11.00 -6.36
CA GLY A 32 -3.07 -12.29 -6.98
C GLY A 32 -1.82 -13.12 -7.35
N VAL A 33 -1.96 -13.92 -8.40
CA VAL A 33 -0.99 -14.91 -8.86
C VAL A 33 -0.76 -14.72 -10.36
N GLU A 34 0.50 -14.77 -10.80
CA GLU A 34 0.88 -14.78 -12.21
C GLU A 34 0.43 -16.07 -12.91
N SER A 35 0.40 -16.05 -14.25
CA SER A 35 0.03 -17.21 -15.07
C SER A 35 0.90 -18.46 -14.82
N ASN A 36 2.15 -18.25 -14.38
CA ASN A 36 3.09 -19.31 -14.03
C ASN A 36 2.91 -19.85 -12.58
N GLY A 37 1.85 -19.44 -11.88
CA GLY A 37 1.58 -19.84 -10.49
C GLY A 37 2.34 -19.03 -9.42
N THR A 38 3.04 -17.96 -9.78
CA THR A 38 3.81 -17.15 -8.82
C THR A 38 2.96 -16.09 -8.15
N THR A 39 2.87 -16.11 -6.82
CA THR A 39 2.22 -15.05 -6.07
C THR A 39 2.96 -13.72 -6.19
N ARG A 40 2.24 -12.65 -6.50
CA ARG A 40 2.79 -11.28 -6.51
C ARG A 40 2.74 -10.69 -5.11
N ASN A 41 3.83 -10.88 -4.35
CA ASN A 41 3.98 -10.36 -2.99
C ASN A 41 4.31 -8.87 -2.99
N MET A 42 3.86 -8.13 -1.97
CA MET A 42 4.06 -6.68 -1.81
C MET A 42 3.64 -5.86 -3.04
N ALA A 43 2.70 -6.38 -3.83
CA ALA A 43 2.31 -5.86 -5.13
C ALA A 43 0.91 -5.23 -5.16
N SER A 44 0.24 -5.17 -4.01
CA SER A 44 -1.12 -4.62 -3.93
C SER A 44 -1.17 -3.19 -4.47
N PRO A 45 -2.16 -2.87 -5.34
CA PRO A 45 -2.36 -1.51 -5.84
C PRO A 45 -2.54 -0.46 -4.74
N ALA A 46 -3.06 -0.84 -3.56
CA ALA A 46 -3.18 0.07 -2.42
C ALA A 46 -1.80 0.50 -1.88
N LEU A 47 -0.81 -0.39 -1.93
CA LEU A 47 0.56 -0.03 -1.56
C LEU A 47 1.16 0.93 -2.58
N ALA A 48 0.96 0.67 -3.88
CA ALA A 48 1.42 1.55 -4.93
C ALA A 48 0.85 2.97 -4.77
N GLY A 49 -0.46 3.08 -4.56
CA GLY A 49 -1.15 4.36 -4.34
C GLY A 49 -0.55 5.14 -3.18
N LEU A 50 -0.48 4.51 -1.99
CA LEU A 50 0.10 5.16 -0.80
C LEU A 50 1.57 5.54 -0.98
N VAL A 51 2.36 4.69 -1.64
CA VAL A 51 3.77 4.98 -1.90
C VAL A 51 3.92 6.20 -2.80
N LEU A 52 3.18 6.25 -3.91
CA LEU A 52 3.28 7.33 -4.87
C LEU A 52 2.75 8.64 -4.27
N GLU A 53 1.55 8.61 -3.70
CA GLU A 53 0.87 9.78 -3.18
C GLU A 53 1.60 10.39 -1.98
N PHE A 54 2.09 9.57 -1.04
CA PHE A 54 2.71 10.11 0.17
C PHE A 54 4.21 10.41 0.01
N PHE A 55 4.94 9.63 -0.79
CA PHE A 55 6.41 9.74 -0.85
C PHE A 55 6.92 10.46 -2.09
N TYR A 56 6.14 10.54 -3.18
CA TYR A 56 6.59 11.12 -4.45
C TYR A 56 5.79 12.36 -4.89
N THR A 57 4.56 12.54 -4.40
CA THR A 57 3.72 13.67 -4.82
C THR A 57 3.97 14.92 -3.97
N GLY A 58 4.32 16.02 -4.64
CA GLY A 58 4.45 17.35 -4.05
C GLY A 58 5.89 17.79 -3.75
N PRO A 59 6.11 19.10 -3.53
CA PRO A 59 7.44 19.67 -3.36
C PRO A 59 8.10 19.28 -2.02
N SER A 60 7.29 18.91 -1.02
CA SER A 60 7.76 18.44 0.29
C SER A 60 7.73 16.91 0.42
N ALA A 61 7.52 16.19 -0.67
CA ALA A 61 7.57 14.73 -0.67
C ALA A 61 8.96 14.23 -0.31
N LEU A 62 9.04 13.08 0.38
CA LEU A 62 10.33 12.53 0.80
C LEU A 62 11.26 12.19 -0.37
N ALA A 63 10.72 11.78 -1.52
CA ALA A 63 11.51 11.55 -2.72
C ALA A 63 12.12 12.83 -3.29
N SER A 64 11.44 13.98 -3.13
CA SER A 64 11.95 15.30 -3.52
C SER A 64 13.03 15.79 -2.55
N LEU A 65 12.87 15.50 -1.25
CA LEU A 65 13.81 15.91 -0.19
C LEU A 65 15.07 15.02 -0.14
N PHE A 66 14.95 13.74 -0.49
CA PHE A 66 16.02 12.74 -0.43
C PHE A 66 16.13 11.96 -1.75
N PRO A 67 16.41 12.65 -2.88
CA PRO A 67 16.40 12.02 -4.20
C PRO A 67 17.36 10.84 -4.30
N GLU A 68 18.51 10.88 -3.62
CA GLU A 68 19.47 9.78 -3.58
C GLU A 68 18.91 8.47 -2.98
N VAL A 69 17.93 8.58 -2.09
CA VAL A 69 17.27 7.42 -1.45
C VAL A 69 16.16 6.85 -2.35
N PHE A 70 15.49 7.70 -3.13
CA PHE A 70 14.28 7.35 -3.90
C PHE A 70 14.49 7.30 -5.42
N ALA A 71 15.69 7.61 -5.91
CA ALA A 71 15.99 7.71 -7.35
C ALA A 71 15.84 6.38 -8.10
N GLN A 72 16.44 5.31 -7.58
CA GLN A 72 16.55 4.05 -8.32
C GLN A 72 15.38 3.12 -8.09
N GLU A 73 14.92 3.02 -6.85
CA GLU A 73 13.84 2.14 -6.43
C GLU A 73 13.23 2.67 -5.14
N VAL A 74 11.94 2.42 -4.92
CA VAL A 74 11.28 2.72 -3.64
C VAL A 74 11.95 1.91 -2.53
N PRO A 75 12.36 2.51 -1.40
CA PRO A 75 12.97 1.76 -0.30
C PRO A 75 12.07 0.65 0.24
N ARG A 76 12.64 -0.50 0.60
CA ARG A 76 11.90 -1.62 1.22
C ARG A 76 11.15 -1.20 2.49
N SER A 77 11.77 -0.35 3.31
CA SER A 77 11.18 0.21 4.52
C SER A 77 9.93 1.03 4.21
N VAL A 78 9.91 1.79 3.12
CA VAL A 78 8.76 2.57 2.67
C VAL A 78 7.60 1.64 2.27
N VAL A 79 7.88 0.55 1.57
CA VAL A 79 6.86 -0.46 1.23
C VAL A 79 6.29 -1.12 2.51
N CYS A 80 7.15 -1.45 3.47
CA CYS A 80 6.72 -2.03 4.76
C CYS A 80 5.88 -1.03 5.57
N LEU A 81 6.21 0.26 5.52
CA LEU A 81 5.45 1.32 6.18
C LEU A 81 4.08 1.50 5.53
N ALA A 82 4.01 1.51 4.19
CA ALA A 82 2.73 1.54 3.48
C ALA A 82 1.85 0.32 3.82
N ALA A 83 2.42 -0.88 3.88
CA ALA A 83 1.70 -2.08 4.30
C ALA A 83 1.20 -1.99 5.75
N THR A 84 2.00 -1.40 6.63
CA THR A 84 1.61 -1.12 8.02
C THR A 84 0.41 -0.19 8.06
N ALA A 85 0.46 0.94 7.33
CA ALA A 85 -0.63 1.89 7.26
C ALA A 85 -1.93 1.22 6.75
N VAL A 86 -1.88 0.49 5.63
CA VAL A 86 -3.07 -0.25 5.14
C VAL A 86 -3.61 -1.22 6.18
N SER A 87 -2.72 -1.99 6.83
CA SER A 87 -3.12 -2.94 7.86
C SER A 87 -3.91 -2.26 8.98
N THR A 88 -3.45 -1.09 9.42
CA THR A 88 -3.84 -0.54 10.71
C THR A 88 -4.79 0.65 10.65
N THR A 89 -4.88 1.31 9.50
CA THR A 89 -5.77 2.46 9.29
C THR A 89 -6.85 2.19 8.26
N ALA A 90 -6.75 1.13 7.45
CA ALA A 90 -7.78 0.80 6.46
C ALA A 90 -8.51 -0.50 6.78
N ILE A 91 -7.81 -1.49 7.33
CA ILE A 91 -8.39 -2.82 7.60
C ILE A 91 -8.76 -3.00 9.07
N ASP A 92 -7.89 -2.58 10.01
CA ASP A 92 -8.12 -2.73 11.45
C ASP A 92 -9.33 -1.94 12.00
N GLU A 93 -9.83 -0.98 11.23
CA GLU A 93 -11.06 -0.26 11.55
C GLU A 93 -12.28 -1.18 11.56
N TYR A 94 -12.24 -2.33 10.87
CA TYR A 94 -13.34 -3.27 10.73
C TYR A 94 -13.17 -4.57 11.54
N THR A 95 -12.02 -4.81 12.17
CA THR A 95 -11.61 -6.13 12.71
C THR A 95 -12.34 -6.59 13.96
N ILE A 96 -13.10 -5.70 14.62
CA ILE A 96 -13.79 -5.99 15.89
C ILE A 96 -15.30 -6.14 15.68
N THR A 97 -15.93 -5.20 14.98
CA THR A 97 -17.40 -5.15 14.83
C THR A 97 -17.86 -5.29 13.39
N GLY A 98 -16.95 -5.21 12.41
CA GLY A 98 -17.32 -5.10 10.99
C GLY A 98 -17.90 -3.74 10.59
N VAL A 99 -17.96 -2.79 11.52
CA VAL A 99 -18.27 -1.38 11.26
C VAL A 99 -16.98 -0.60 11.30
N ARG A 100 -16.79 0.37 10.39
CA ARG A 100 -15.63 1.25 10.40
C ARG A 100 -15.54 2.00 11.73
N GLN A 101 -14.45 1.80 12.45
CA GLN A 101 -14.14 2.49 13.70
C GLN A 101 -12.78 3.17 13.58
N ASP A 102 -12.73 4.46 13.91
CA ASP A 102 -11.47 5.18 13.95
C ASP A 102 -10.50 4.48 14.92
N ARG A 103 -9.28 4.24 14.46
CA ARG A 103 -8.20 3.65 15.26
C ARG A 103 -7.12 4.69 15.50
N PRO A 104 -6.67 4.89 16.75
CA PRO A 104 -5.61 5.85 17.04
C PRO A 104 -4.30 5.39 16.40
N PHE A 105 -3.65 6.30 15.67
CA PHE A 105 -2.37 5.99 15.02
C PHE A 105 -1.18 6.06 16.01
N GLU A 106 -0.97 5.00 16.79
CA GLU A 106 0.07 4.93 17.83
C GLU A 106 1.31 4.06 17.50
N TYR A 107 2.50 4.61 17.77
CA TYR A 107 3.80 3.96 17.56
C TYR A 107 3.91 2.56 18.19
N ASN A 108 3.42 2.38 19.43
CA ASN A 108 3.54 1.12 20.15
C ASN A 108 2.78 -0.04 19.47
N THR A 109 1.72 0.29 18.75
CA THR A 109 0.91 -0.67 17.98
C THR A 109 1.60 -0.99 16.66
N TYR A 110 2.03 0.04 15.92
CA TYR A 110 2.52 -0.14 14.55
C TYR A 110 3.97 -0.52 14.42
N SER A 111 4.82 -0.18 15.38
CA SER A 111 6.19 -0.67 15.40
C SER A 111 6.23 -2.20 15.33
N LYS A 112 5.31 -2.88 16.02
CA LYS A 112 5.19 -4.34 15.97
C LYS A 112 4.75 -4.85 14.60
N VAL A 113 3.71 -4.24 14.02
CA VAL A 113 3.19 -4.60 12.68
C VAL A 113 4.23 -4.32 11.60
N TYR A 114 4.90 -3.18 11.67
CA TYR A 114 6.00 -2.81 10.78
C TYR A 114 7.13 -3.83 10.85
N MET A 115 7.56 -4.22 12.05
CA MET A 115 8.60 -5.24 12.22
C MET A 115 8.18 -6.61 11.65
N GLN A 116 6.89 -6.96 11.69
CA GLN A 116 6.38 -8.15 11.01
C GLN A 116 6.50 -8.03 9.49
N PHE A 117 6.19 -6.86 8.90
CA PHE A 117 6.38 -6.63 7.47
C PHE A 117 7.85 -6.61 7.05
N VAL A 118 8.74 -6.06 7.87
CA VAL A 118 10.19 -6.17 7.67
C VAL A 118 10.63 -7.64 7.68
N GLY A 119 10.14 -8.43 8.63
CA GLY A 119 10.40 -9.88 8.66
C GLY A 119 9.85 -10.63 7.44
N MET A 120 8.68 -10.22 6.94
CA MET A 120 8.11 -10.76 5.69
C MET A 120 8.96 -10.38 4.47
N GLN A 121 9.43 -9.13 4.38
CA GLN A 121 10.31 -8.67 3.32
C GLN A 121 11.64 -9.44 3.33
N ALA A 122 12.23 -9.70 4.50
CA ALA A 122 13.44 -10.52 4.61
C ALA A 122 13.24 -11.95 4.07
N LYS A 123 12.07 -12.56 4.31
CA LYS A 123 11.73 -13.88 3.73
C LYS A 123 11.58 -13.82 2.20
N ILE A 124 11.04 -12.72 1.68
CA ILE A 124 10.94 -12.48 0.23
C ILE A 124 12.34 -12.32 -0.37
N ASP A 125 13.19 -11.52 0.25
CA ASP A 125 14.55 -11.24 -0.21
C ASP A 125 15.43 -12.51 -0.20
N ALA A 126 15.19 -13.44 0.72
CA ALA A 126 15.86 -14.74 0.78
C ALA A 126 15.50 -15.67 -0.41
N ASN A 127 14.43 -15.38 -1.15
CA ASN A 127 14.04 -16.12 -2.34
C ASN A 127 14.37 -15.29 -3.61
N SER A 128 15.38 -15.69 -4.37
CA SER A 128 15.89 -14.92 -5.52
C SER A 128 14.82 -14.52 -6.53
N LYS A 129 13.87 -15.42 -6.83
CA LYS A 129 12.76 -15.15 -7.75
C LYS A 129 11.84 -14.04 -7.21
N HIS A 130 11.40 -14.14 -5.96
CA HIS A 130 10.52 -13.13 -5.37
C HIS A 130 11.25 -11.82 -5.06
N ALA A 131 12.54 -11.87 -4.71
CA ALA A 131 13.39 -10.70 -4.54
C ALA A 131 13.47 -9.89 -5.85
N MET A 132 13.71 -10.55 -6.98
CA MET A 132 13.71 -9.89 -8.30
C MET A 132 12.36 -9.28 -8.67
N LEU A 133 11.25 -9.98 -8.40
CA LEU A 133 9.92 -9.48 -8.72
C LEU A 133 9.56 -8.25 -7.89
N THR A 134 9.82 -8.28 -6.58
CA THR A 134 9.56 -7.13 -5.71
C THR A 134 10.51 -5.97 -5.99
N GLN A 135 11.76 -6.23 -6.41
CA GLN A 135 12.66 -5.19 -6.88
C GLN A 135 12.14 -4.50 -8.14
N LYS A 136 11.75 -5.26 -9.17
CA LYS A 136 11.18 -4.70 -10.41
C LYS A 136 9.97 -3.80 -10.13
N LEU A 137 9.12 -4.22 -9.22
CA LEU A 137 7.97 -3.44 -8.78
C LEU A 137 8.38 -2.11 -8.12
N ARG A 138 9.35 -2.13 -7.20
CA ARG A 138 9.84 -0.93 -6.52
C ARG A 138 10.55 0.04 -7.48
N ILE A 139 11.27 -0.48 -8.47
CA ILE A 139 11.83 0.33 -9.57
C ILE A 139 10.70 0.98 -10.35
N HIS A 140 9.69 0.20 -10.75
CA HIS A 140 8.55 0.72 -11.50
C HIS A 140 7.82 1.85 -10.75
N TRP A 141 7.57 1.69 -9.45
CA TRP A 141 6.97 2.75 -8.64
C TRP A 141 7.85 3.99 -8.53
N ALA A 142 9.17 3.85 -8.38
CA ALA A 142 10.07 5.00 -8.37
C ALA A 142 10.04 5.73 -9.71
N THR A 143 10.11 5.02 -10.83
CA THR A 143 9.99 5.62 -12.17
C THR A 143 8.68 6.38 -12.34
N THR A 144 7.55 5.76 -11.97
CA THR A 144 6.22 6.39 -12.07
C THR A 144 6.11 7.63 -11.18
N GLY A 145 6.61 7.57 -9.95
CA GLY A 145 6.59 8.68 -9.01
C GLY A 145 7.40 9.88 -9.51
N HIS A 146 8.57 9.65 -10.10
CA HIS A 146 9.40 10.71 -10.68
C HIS A 146 8.75 11.38 -11.89
N VAL A 147 8.12 10.61 -12.78
CA VAL A 147 7.38 11.20 -13.93
C VAL A 147 6.24 12.08 -13.44
N SER A 148 5.48 11.61 -12.44
CA SER A 148 4.34 12.35 -11.88
C SER A 148 4.75 13.63 -11.14
N SER A 149 5.96 13.64 -10.56
CA SER A 149 6.52 14.81 -9.87
C SER A 149 6.92 15.93 -10.86
N VAL A 150 7.42 15.58 -12.04
CA VAL A 150 7.85 16.54 -13.08
C VAL A 150 6.66 17.26 -13.72
N ASP A 151 5.51 16.60 -13.86
CA ASP A 151 4.28 17.21 -14.39
C ASP A 151 3.51 18.04 -13.32
N GLY A 152 3.85 17.87 -12.04
CA GLY A 152 3.20 18.52 -10.89
C GLY A 152 3.51 20.02 -10.73
N ASP A 153 4.48 20.57 -11.46
CA ASP A 153 4.85 21.99 -11.40
C ASP A 153 3.82 22.92 -12.10
N ASN A 154 2.78 22.35 -12.72
CA ASN A 154 1.71 23.08 -13.42
C ASN A 154 0.28 22.76 -12.93
N MET A 155 0.09 21.97 -11.87
CA MET A 155 -1.25 21.66 -11.37
C MET A 155 -1.68 22.62 -10.25
N VAL A 156 -2.48 23.62 -10.63
CA VAL A 156 -3.40 24.30 -9.70
C VAL A 156 -4.26 23.22 -9.05
N ALA A 157 -4.36 23.23 -7.72
CA ALA A 157 -5.21 22.32 -6.96
C ALA A 157 -6.66 22.44 -7.46
N GLY A 158 -7.10 21.46 -8.24
CA GLY A 158 -8.51 21.25 -8.52
C GLY A 158 -9.14 20.66 -7.28
N GLU A 159 -10.19 21.31 -6.76
CA GLU A 159 -11.14 20.66 -5.86
C GLU A 159 -11.81 19.54 -6.67
N ASP A 160 -11.38 18.29 -6.45
CA ASP A 160 -12.01 17.14 -7.11
C ASP A 160 -13.43 16.95 -6.53
N ASP A 161 -14.41 17.41 -7.30
CA ASP A 161 -15.82 17.08 -7.12
C ASP A 161 -16.05 15.66 -7.68
N PHE A 162 -16.44 14.73 -6.80
CA PHE A 162 -16.60 13.32 -7.13
C PHE A 162 -17.94 13.08 -7.84
N ASP A 163 -18.01 13.35 -9.14
CA ASP A 163 -19.17 12.98 -9.95
C ASP A 163 -19.10 11.52 -10.44
N VAL A 164 -20.20 10.80 -10.20
CA VAL A 164 -20.39 9.40 -10.60
C VAL A 164 -20.78 9.34 -12.08
N ILE A 165 -19.97 8.65 -12.89
CA ILE A 165 -20.34 8.30 -14.27
C ILE A 165 -20.94 6.89 -14.26
N LEU A 166 -22.20 6.80 -14.71
CA LEU A 166 -22.91 5.56 -14.98
C LEU A 166 -23.00 5.35 -16.50
N ASP A 167 -22.67 4.14 -16.94
CA ASP A 167 -23.20 3.49 -18.14
C ASP A 167 -24.17 2.36 -17.77
#